data_AF-A0A656JX23-F1
#
_entry.id   AF-A0A656JX23-F1
#
_cell.length_a   1.000
_cell.length_b   1.000
_cell.length_c   1.000
_cell.angle_alpha   90.00
_cell.angle_beta   90.00
_cell.angle_gamma   90.00
#
_symmetry.space_group_name_H-M   'P 1'
#
loop_
_entity.id
_entity.type
_entity.pdbx_description
1 polymer ?
#
loop_
_entity_poly.entity_id
_entity_poly.type
_entity_poly.pdbx_seq_one_letter_code
_entity_poly.pdbx_strand_id
1 'polypeptide(L)'
;MMSLAFLFFHRVMKATSSGVFLFWVKVAFQGLLLVGLMSSLMAHQPTWALTELSTLLLSCAIATAFTLQRQHHGAQLDRTFIGFVILICTVKTIQFLSASTAAFLSSAPTLDTDLLLDGFSNKRFYGQFQTFTLPLLALPLLLTSTRRSIKVGLFCLTSLWWMIAISG
;
A
#
# COMPACT_ATOMS: atom_id res chain seq x y z
N MET A 1 -9.47 24.23 -6.33
CA MET A 1 -8.95 22.86 -6.17
C MET A 1 -9.70 22.23 -5.00
N MET A 2 -10.66 21.35 -5.27
CA MET A 2 -11.52 20.76 -4.24
C MET A 2 -10.78 19.55 -3.63
N SER A 3 -10.50 19.60 -2.32
CA SER A 3 -9.70 18.58 -1.64
C SER A 3 -10.33 17.18 -1.77
N LEU A 4 -9.52 16.14 -1.99
CA LEU A 4 -9.93 14.73 -2.07
C LEU A 4 -10.82 14.31 -0.88
N ALA A 5 -10.57 14.89 0.31
CA ALA A 5 -11.38 14.68 1.50
C ALA A 5 -12.82 15.20 1.35
N PHE A 6 -13.01 16.32 0.65
CA PHE A 6 -14.32 16.90 0.38
C PHE A 6 -15.09 16.10 -0.67
N LEU A 7 -14.40 15.55 -1.69
CA LEU A 7 -15.00 14.63 -2.66
C LEU A 7 -15.41 13.30 -2.02
N PHE A 8 -14.60 12.78 -1.09
CA PHE A 8 -14.95 11.62 -0.25
C PHE A 8 -16.21 11.91 0.58
N PHE A 9 -16.20 12.98 1.37
CA PHE A 9 -17.33 13.32 2.23
C PHE A 9 -18.60 13.59 1.42
N HIS A 10 -18.49 14.35 0.32
CA HIS A 10 -19.62 14.65 -0.55
C HIS A 10 -20.17 13.38 -1.21
N ARG A 11 -19.36 12.44 -1.69
CA ARG A 11 -19.86 11.22 -2.34
C ARG A 11 -20.33 10.15 -1.36
N VAL A 12 -19.72 10.02 -0.18
CA VAL A 12 -20.27 9.20 0.92
C VAL A 12 -21.66 9.70 1.32
N MET A 13 -21.89 11.01 1.25
CA MET A 13 -23.22 11.61 1.43
C MET A 13 -24.13 11.43 0.21
N LYS A 14 -23.62 11.51 -1.03
CA LYS A 14 -24.44 11.53 -2.27
C LYS A 14 -24.76 10.16 -2.86
N ALA A 15 -23.97 9.12 -2.60
CA ALA A 15 -24.21 7.75 -3.10
C ALA A 15 -25.40 7.05 -2.38
N THR A 16 -26.32 7.82 -1.81
CA THR A 16 -27.25 7.38 -0.79
C THR A 16 -28.68 7.36 -1.31
N SER A 17 -29.12 6.21 -1.79
CA SER A 17 -30.53 5.86 -1.77
C SER A 17 -30.67 4.44 -1.24
N SER A 18 -31.72 4.25 -0.43
CA SER A 18 -32.31 3.00 0.09
C SER A 18 -31.66 2.31 1.32
N GLY A 19 -32.32 2.45 2.48
CA GLY A 19 -32.19 1.58 3.66
C GLY A 19 -32.13 2.29 5.01
N VAL A 20 -33.08 2.00 5.92
CA VAL A 20 -33.10 2.48 7.32
C VAL A 20 -31.84 2.04 8.09
N PHE A 21 -31.33 0.84 7.81
CA PHE A 21 -30.09 0.33 8.40
C PHE A 21 -28.86 1.17 8.00
N LEU A 22 -28.77 1.56 6.72
CA LEU A 22 -27.67 2.39 6.22
C LEU A 22 -27.67 3.79 6.86
N PHE A 23 -28.87 4.31 7.18
CA PHE A 23 -29.02 5.59 7.87
C PHE A 23 -28.40 5.56 9.27
N TRP A 24 -28.68 4.53 10.08
CA TRP A 24 -28.10 4.40 11.42
C TRP A 24 -26.58 4.25 11.39
N VAL A 25 -26.04 3.50 10.43
CA VAL A 25 -24.58 3.36 10.23
C VAL A 25 -23.95 4.72 9.90
N LYS A 26 -24.60 5.55 9.10
CA LYS A 26 -24.11 6.91 8.78
C LYS A 26 -24.08 7.83 9.99
N VAL A 27 -25.16 7.85 10.76
CA VAL A 27 -25.27 8.67 11.98
C VAL A 27 -24.20 8.24 12.99
N ALA A 28 -24.02 6.92 13.18
CA ALA A 28 -22.98 6.39 14.06
C ALA A 28 -21.57 6.79 13.60
N PHE A 29 -21.27 6.70 12.30
CA PHE A 29 -19.97 7.08 11.75
C PHE A 29 -19.68 8.58 11.89
N GLN A 30 -20.66 9.44 11.60
CA GLN A 30 -20.53 10.89 11.79
C GLN A 30 -20.37 11.26 13.26
N GLY A 31 -21.14 10.63 14.15
CA GLY A 31 -21.01 10.81 15.59
C GLY A 31 -19.61 10.41 16.08
N LEU A 32 -19.10 9.26 15.64
CA LEU A 32 -17.76 8.79 16.00
C LEU A 32 -16.66 9.76 15.52
N LEU A 33 -16.81 10.33 14.31
CA LEU A 33 -15.88 11.33 13.81
C LEU A 33 -15.88 12.62 14.62
N LEU A 34 -17.06 13.10 15.03
CA LEU A 34 -17.18 14.29 15.87
C LEU A 34 -16.57 14.06 17.26
N VAL A 35 -16.85 12.90 17.86
CA VAL A 35 -16.24 12.49 19.14
C VAL A 35 -14.72 12.38 18.99
N GLY A 36 -14.22 11.78 17.91
CA GLY A 36 -12.79 11.69 17.61
C GLY A 36 -12.13 13.06 17.45
N LEU A 37 -12.80 14.01 16.78
CA LEU A 37 -12.31 15.39 16.63
C LEU A 37 -12.25 16.12 17.99
N MET A 38 -13.32 16.03 18.79
CA MET A 38 -13.35 16.63 20.13
C MET A 38 -12.30 16.00 21.05
N SER A 39 -12.14 14.68 21.01
CA SER A 39 -11.12 13.95 21.76
C SER A 39 -9.71 14.35 21.34
N SER A 40 -9.48 14.58 20.05
CA SER A 40 -8.19 14.99 19.49
C SER A 40 -7.79 16.42 19.94
N LEU A 41 -8.77 17.33 20.02
CA LEU A 41 -8.56 18.70 20.50
C LEU A 41 -8.31 18.78 22.01
N MET A 42 -8.91 17.87 22.79
CA MET A 42 -8.72 17.77 24.24
C MET A 42 -7.47 16.96 24.63
N ALA A 43 -6.77 16.37 23.67
CA ALA A 43 -5.58 15.57 23.95
C ALA A 43 -4.40 16.42 24.42
N HIS A 44 -3.52 15.82 25.22
CA HIS A 44 -2.31 16.47 25.73
C HIS A 44 -1.37 16.96 24.61
N GLN A 45 -1.39 16.29 23.44
CA GLN A 45 -0.67 16.70 22.22
C GLN A 45 -1.65 16.79 21.04
N PRO A 46 -2.33 17.94 20.86
CA PRO A 46 -3.42 18.07 19.89
C PRO A 46 -2.95 17.97 18.45
N THR A 47 -1.73 18.44 18.13
CA THR A 47 -1.17 18.35 16.78
C THR A 47 -0.98 16.89 16.35
N TRP A 48 -0.47 16.04 17.25
CA TRP A 48 -0.25 14.63 16.95
C TRP A 48 -1.56 13.86 16.81
N ALA A 49 -2.51 14.09 17.73
CA ALA A 49 -3.83 13.46 17.66
C ALA A 49 -4.61 13.89 16.40
N LEU A 50 -4.45 15.13 15.92
CA LEU A 50 -5.05 15.59 14.67
C LEU A 50 -4.39 14.93 13.45
N THR A 51 -3.09 14.68 13.51
CA THR A 51 -2.39 13.94 12.44
C THR A 51 -2.86 12.50 12.34
N GLU A 52 -3.10 11.81 13.45
CA GLU A 52 -3.67 10.45 13.44
C GLU A 52 -5.08 10.43 12.84
N LEU A 53 -5.95 11.37 13.26
CA LEU A 53 -7.30 11.49 12.73
C LEU A 53 -7.30 11.79 11.21
N SER A 54 -6.42 12.70 10.76
CA SER A 54 -6.30 13.01 9.33
C SER A 54 -5.75 11.84 8.52
N THR A 55 -4.82 11.05 9.08
CA THR A 55 -4.29 9.84 8.45
C THR A 55 -5.39 8.78 8.29
N LEU A 56 -6.22 8.59 9.31
CA LEU A 56 -7.40 7.72 9.25
C LEU A 56 -8.36 8.16 8.13
N LEU A 57 -8.74 9.45 8.12
CA LEU A 57 -9.64 9.99 7.10
C LEU A 57 -9.08 9.87 5.68
N LEU A 58 -7.78 10.11 5.51
CA LEU A 58 -7.11 9.95 4.22
C LEU A 58 -7.12 8.49 3.77
N SER A 59 -6.87 7.54 4.67
CA SER A 59 -6.94 6.11 4.34
C SER A 59 -8.34 5.69 3.87
N CYS A 60 -9.40 6.19 4.52
CA CYS A 60 -10.78 5.95 4.10
C CYS A 60 -11.09 6.59 2.74
N ALA A 61 -10.59 7.80 2.50
CA ALA A 61 -10.74 8.49 1.22
C ALA A 61 -10.05 7.76 0.07
N ILE A 62 -8.84 7.22 0.30
CA ILE A 62 -8.12 6.41 -0.67
C ILE A 62 -8.89 5.10 -0.95
N ALA A 63 -9.34 4.40 0.10
CA ALA A 63 -10.08 3.14 -0.04
C ALA A 63 -11.36 3.30 -0.88
N THR A 64 -12.09 4.38 -0.68
CA THR A 64 -13.30 4.68 -1.47
C THR A 64 -13.00 5.17 -2.86
N ALA A 65 -11.93 5.96 -3.06
CA ALA A 65 -11.47 6.32 -4.40
C ALA A 65 -11.13 5.06 -5.23
N PHE A 66 -10.41 4.11 -4.63
CA PHE A 66 -10.13 2.81 -5.25
C PHE A 66 -11.41 2.01 -5.54
N THR A 67 -12.36 1.99 -4.60
CA THR A 67 -13.63 1.28 -4.79
C THR A 67 -14.42 1.86 -5.96
N LEU A 68 -14.51 3.19 -6.05
CA LEU A 68 -15.16 3.88 -7.17
C LEU A 68 -14.45 3.62 -8.49
N GLN A 69 -13.11 3.68 -8.50
CA GLN A 69 -12.34 3.43 -9.70
C GLN A 69 -12.50 1.99 -10.19
N ARG A 70 -12.56 1.03 -9.26
CA ARG A 70 -12.83 -0.39 -9.55
C ARG A 70 -14.22 -0.62 -10.11
N GLN A 71 -15.25 0.13 -9.67
CA GLN A 71 -16.58 0.05 -10.27
C GLN A 71 -16.59 0.48 -11.75
N HIS A 72 -15.77 1.47 -12.12
CA HIS A 72 -15.69 1.96 -13.50
C HIS A 72 -14.77 1.12 -14.42
N HIS A 73 -13.63 0.65 -13.92
CA HIS A 73 -12.61 -0.03 -14.73
C HIS A 73 -12.56 -1.56 -14.55
N GLY A 74 -13.33 -2.09 -13.59
CA GLY A 74 -13.43 -3.53 -13.33
C GLY A 74 -12.07 -4.19 -13.07
N ALA A 75 -11.92 -5.43 -13.57
CA ALA A 75 -10.74 -6.26 -13.35
C ALA A 75 -9.45 -5.76 -14.05
N GLN A 76 -9.54 -4.78 -14.96
CA GLN A 76 -8.35 -4.21 -15.61
C GLN A 76 -7.50 -3.42 -14.61
N LEU A 77 -8.13 -2.71 -13.68
CA LEU A 77 -7.43 -1.96 -12.64
C LEU A 77 -6.64 -2.90 -11.72
N ASP A 78 -7.28 -4.00 -11.29
CA ASP A 78 -6.65 -5.01 -10.44
C ASP A 78 -5.40 -5.61 -11.13
N ARG A 79 -5.47 -5.84 -12.46
CA ARG A 79 -4.32 -6.32 -13.25
C ARG A 79 -3.21 -5.28 -13.37
N THR A 80 -3.54 -4.02 -13.63
CA THR A 80 -2.56 -2.93 -13.69
C THR A 80 -1.87 -2.73 -12.35
N PHE A 81 -2.61 -2.84 -11.25
CA PHE A 81 -2.06 -2.76 -9.90
C PHE A 81 -1.08 -3.91 -9.61
N ILE A 82 -1.44 -5.15 -9.93
CA ILE A 82 -0.52 -6.29 -9.81
C ILE A 82 0.72 -6.09 -10.69
N GLY A 83 0.55 -5.61 -11.92
CA GLY A 83 1.66 -5.29 -12.82
C GLY A 83 2.60 -4.22 -12.24
N PHE A 84 2.04 -3.19 -11.61
CA PHE A 84 2.81 -2.14 -10.92
C PHE A 84 3.58 -2.69 -9.72
N VAL A 85 2.97 -3.58 -8.92
CA VAL A 85 3.63 -4.26 -7.80
C VAL A 85 4.81 -5.11 -8.31
N ILE A 86 4.61 -5.89 -9.38
CA ILE A 86 5.68 -6.68 -10.00
C ILE A 86 6.82 -5.77 -10.50
N LEU A 87 6.49 -4.64 -11.13
CA LEU A 87 7.46 -3.67 -11.62
C LEU A 87 8.30 -3.10 -10.47
N ILE A 88 7.68 -2.63 -9.38
CA ILE A 88 8.40 -2.14 -8.20
C ILE A 88 9.30 -3.23 -7.62
N CYS A 89 8.79 -4.45 -7.48
CA CYS A 89 9.58 -5.56 -6.94
C CYS A 89 10.78 -5.88 -7.84
N THR A 90 10.60 -5.82 -9.16
CA THR A 90 11.69 -6.02 -10.12
C THR A 90 12.76 -4.94 -9.98
N VAL A 91 12.36 -3.66 -9.94
CA VAL A 91 13.29 -2.53 -9.76
C VAL A 91 14.07 -2.66 -8.45
N LYS A 92 13.38 -2.97 -7.34
CA LYS A 92 14.02 -3.15 -6.04
C LYS A 92 14.96 -4.36 -6.01
N THR A 93 14.61 -5.45 -6.69
CA THR A 93 15.49 -6.61 -6.83
C THR A 93 16.75 -6.28 -7.64
N ILE A 94 16.63 -5.49 -8.71
CA ILE A 94 17.78 -5.03 -9.51
C ILE A 94 18.68 -4.12 -8.67
N GLN A 95 18.11 -3.18 -7.91
CA GLN A 95 18.86 -2.33 -6.97
C GLN A 95 19.66 -3.20 -5.98
N PHE A 96 19.01 -4.19 -5.38
CA PHE A 96 19.67 -5.13 -4.45
C PHE A 96 20.81 -5.90 -5.11
N LEU A 97 20.58 -6.44 -6.31
CA LEU A 97 21.60 -7.20 -7.02
C LEU A 97 22.78 -6.31 -7.42
N SER A 98 22.53 -5.08 -7.87
CA SER A 98 23.58 -4.12 -8.22
C SER A 98 24.42 -3.67 -7.02
N ALA A 99 23.78 -3.45 -5.86
CA ALA A 99 24.49 -3.11 -4.63
C ALA A 99 25.35 -4.28 -4.16
N SER A 100 24.81 -5.51 -4.25
CA SER A 100 25.52 -6.73 -3.90
C SER A 100 26.75 -6.95 -4.80
N THR A 101 26.61 -6.86 -6.12
CA THR A 101 27.75 -7.03 -7.05
C THR A 101 28.80 -5.94 -6.89
N ALA A 102 28.38 -4.69 -6.66
CA ALA A 102 29.30 -3.59 -6.39
C ALA A 102 30.13 -3.83 -5.11
N ALA A 103 29.52 -4.37 -4.05
CA ALA A 103 30.23 -4.72 -2.82
C ALA A 103 31.24 -5.85 -3.02
N PHE A 104 30.87 -6.91 -3.76
CA PHE A 104 31.80 -7.99 -4.10
C PHE A 104 32.98 -7.52 -4.95
N LEU A 105 32.76 -6.63 -5.91
CA LEU A 105 33.82 -6.10 -6.79
C LEU A 105 34.71 -5.07 -6.08
N SER A 106 34.18 -4.30 -5.14
CA SER A 106 34.89 -3.18 -4.52
C SER A 106 35.75 -3.57 -3.31
N SER A 107 35.79 -4.85 -2.88
CA SER A 107 36.46 -5.28 -1.63
C SER A 107 36.13 -4.39 -0.42
N ALA A 108 34.96 -3.73 -0.44
CA ALA A 108 34.53 -2.86 0.63
C ALA A 108 34.14 -3.74 1.84
N PRO A 109 34.59 -3.42 3.05
CA PRO A 109 34.40 -4.29 4.22
C PRO A 109 32.95 -4.34 4.71
N THR A 110 32.07 -3.46 4.23
CA THR A 110 30.67 -3.36 4.67
C THR A 110 29.75 -3.17 3.47
N LEU A 111 28.72 -4.02 3.39
CA LEU A 111 27.59 -3.83 2.48
C LEU A 111 26.69 -2.74 3.08
N ASP A 112 26.70 -1.53 2.54
CA ASP A 112 25.81 -0.46 3.00
C ASP A 112 24.36 -0.81 2.67
N THR A 113 23.68 -1.42 3.64
CA THR A 113 22.25 -1.73 3.58
C THR A 113 21.37 -0.49 3.48
N ASP A 114 21.92 0.69 3.75
CA ASP A 114 21.23 1.96 3.59
C ASP A 114 20.92 2.28 2.11
N LEU A 115 21.76 1.83 1.17
CA LEU A 115 21.46 1.88 -0.27
C LEU A 115 20.31 0.95 -0.67
N LEU A 116 20.06 -0.13 0.10
CA LEU A 116 18.91 -1.03 -0.11
C LEU A 116 17.62 -0.41 0.45
N LEU A 117 17.75 0.36 1.53
CA LEU A 117 16.69 1.10 2.20
C LEU A 117 16.40 2.45 1.54
N ASP A 118 17.17 2.86 0.53
CA ASP A 118 16.99 4.14 -0.13
C ASP A 118 15.57 4.25 -0.73
N GLY A 119 14.80 5.20 -0.21
CA GLY A 119 13.36 5.36 -0.44
C GLY A 119 12.43 5.01 0.74
N PHE A 120 12.94 4.39 1.82
CA PHE A 120 12.20 4.17 3.06
C PHE A 120 12.91 4.83 4.24
N SER A 121 12.15 5.58 5.06
CA SER A 121 12.70 6.25 6.25
C SER A 121 13.13 5.26 7.36
N ASN A 122 12.71 4.00 7.30
CA ASN A 122 13.05 2.98 8.28
C ASN A 122 12.94 1.56 7.68
N LYS A 123 13.87 0.68 8.04
CA LYS A 123 13.86 -0.75 7.70
C LYS A 123 12.56 -1.46 8.05
N ARG A 124 11.88 -1.06 9.13
CA ARG A 124 10.59 -1.67 9.51
C ARG A 124 9.48 -1.42 8.49
N PHE A 125 9.46 -0.25 7.85
CA PHE A 125 8.48 0.06 6.80
C PHE A 125 8.74 -0.74 5.53
N TYR A 126 10.01 -0.98 5.22
CA TYR A 126 10.40 -1.86 4.14
C TYR A 126 9.89 -3.29 4.36
N GLY A 127 10.06 -3.85 5.55
CA GLY A 127 9.54 -5.19 5.89
C GLY A 127 8.01 -5.29 5.82
N GLN A 128 7.29 -4.23 6.21
CA GLN A 128 5.83 -4.17 6.04
C GLN A 128 5.41 -4.17 4.57
N PHE A 129 6.09 -3.38 3.74
CA PHE A 129 5.87 -3.37 2.29
C PHE A 129 6.14 -4.75 1.69
N GLN A 130 7.24 -5.39 2.07
CA GLN A 130 7.64 -6.70 1.57
C GLN A 130 6.64 -7.80 1.94
N THR A 131 6.14 -7.79 3.17
CA THR A 131 5.13 -8.76 3.62
C THR A 131 3.81 -8.60 2.86
N PHE A 132 3.44 -7.37 2.49
CA PHE A 132 2.25 -7.12 1.68
C PHE A 132 2.43 -7.56 0.23
N THR A 133 3.61 -7.38 -0.38
CA THR A 133 3.84 -7.71 -1.79
C THR A 133 4.06 -9.19 -2.06
N LEU A 134 4.57 -9.96 -1.09
CA LEU A 134 4.79 -11.40 -1.20
C LEU A 134 3.57 -12.21 -1.68
N PRO A 135 2.40 -12.15 -1.01
CA PRO A 135 1.21 -12.86 -1.47
C PRO A 135 0.71 -12.37 -2.83
N LEU A 136 0.90 -11.08 -3.14
CA LEU A 136 0.53 -10.51 -4.45
C LEU A 136 1.41 -11.03 -5.59
N LEU A 137 2.70 -11.29 -5.35
CA LEU A 137 3.61 -11.91 -6.33
C LEU A 137 3.30 -13.41 -6.50
N ALA A 138 2.93 -14.10 -5.43
CA ALA A 138 2.58 -15.52 -5.45
C ALA A 138 1.22 -15.78 -6.15
N LEU A 139 0.27 -14.85 -6.05
CA LEU A 139 -1.07 -14.98 -6.64
C LEU A 139 -1.06 -15.34 -8.14
N PRO A 140 -0.38 -14.61 -9.04
CA PRO A 140 -0.33 -14.95 -10.47
C PRO A 140 0.39 -16.27 -10.80
N LEU A 141 1.20 -16.80 -9.87
CA LEU A 141 1.83 -18.12 -9.99
C LEU A 141 0.82 -19.25 -9.76
N LEU A 142 -0.07 -19.07 -8.79
CA LEU A 142 -1.15 -20.03 -8.45
C LEU A 142 -2.26 -20.06 -9.50
N LEU A 143 -2.46 -18.97 -10.24
CA LEU A 143 -3.46 -18.92 -11.31
C LEU A 143 -3.02 -19.78 -12.52
N THR A 144 -3.93 -20.62 -13.02
CA THR A 144 -3.68 -21.56 -14.12
C THR A 144 -3.59 -20.89 -15.49
N SER A 145 -4.09 -19.66 -15.63
CA SER A 145 -4.22 -18.96 -16.92
C SER A 145 -2.93 -18.30 -17.44
N THR A 146 -1.83 -18.31 -16.66
CA THR A 146 -0.59 -17.57 -17.00
C THR A 146 0.37 -18.39 -17.86
N ARG A 147 1.02 -17.77 -18.86
CA ARG A 147 2.04 -18.40 -19.72
C ARG A 147 3.21 -18.94 -18.90
N ARG A 148 3.77 -20.09 -19.31
CA ARG A 148 4.84 -20.81 -18.60
C ARG A 148 6.11 -19.97 -18.39
N SER A 149 6.51 -19.16 -19.38
CA SER A 149 7.68 -18.26 -19.27
C SER A 149 7.50 -17.19 -18.20
N ILE A 150 6.32 -16.57 -18.13
CA ILE A 150 5.98 -15.56 -17.12
C ILE A 150 5.96 -16.20 -15.73
N LYS A 151 5.44 -17.43 -15.60
CA LYS A 151 5.48 -18.17 -14.33
C LYS A 151 6.90 -18.43 -13.83
N VAL A 152 7.82 -18.79 -14.72
CA VAL A 152 9.24 -18.98 -14.36
C VAL A 152 9.85 -17.65 -13.91
N GLY A 153 9.63 -16.56 -14.65
CA GLY A 153 10.11 -15.23 -14.26
C GLY A 153 9.58 -14.77 -12.91
N LEU A 154 8.28 -14.96 -12.66
CA LEU A 154 7.64 -14.64 -11.38
C LEU A 154 8.16 -15.53 -10.24
N PHE A 155 8.43 -16.81 -10.50
CA PHE A 155 9.02 -17.71 -9.51
C PHE A 155 10.45 -17.28 -9.14
N CYS A 156 11.28 -16.96 -10.13
CA CYS A 156 12.62 -16.41 -9.90
C CYS A 156 12.56 -15.09 -9.11
N LEU A 157 11.67 -14.17 -9.51
CA LEU A 157 11.48 -12.91 -8.81
C LEU A 157 11.02 -13.12 -7.37
N THR A 158 10.07 -14.03 -7.12
CA THR A 158 9.58 -14.35 -5.77
C THR A 158 10.68 -14.98 -4.92
N SER A 159 11.53 -15.84 -5.49
CA SER A 159 12.68 -16.43 -4.81
C SER A 159 13.71 -15.38 -4.41
N LEU A 160 14.06 -14.47 -5.32
CA LEU A 160 14.94 -13.35 -5.03
C LEU A 160 14.33 -12.40 -3.98
N TRP A 161 13.02 -12.17 -4.04
CA TRP A 161 12.31 -11.36 -3.06
C TRP A 161 12.35 -11.97 -1.66
N TRP A 162 12.28 -13.30 -1.54
CA TRP A 162 12.50 -14.02 -0.28
C TRP A 162 13.95 -13.96 0.20
N MET A 163 14.92 -14.07 -0.71
CA MET A 163 16.33 -13.91 -0.38
C MET A 163 16.60 -12.53 0.23
N ILE A 164 16.03 -11.48 -0.34
CA ILE A 164 16.12 -10.11 0.20
C ILE A 164 15.46 -10.03 1.58
N ALA A 165 14.34 -10.72 1.80
CA ALA A 165 13.65 -10.72 3.10
C ALA A 165 14.51 -11.31 4.23
N ILE A 166 15.26 -12.36 3.91
CA ILE A 166 16.08 -13.10 4.88
C ILE A 166 17.44 -12.41 5.09
N SER A 167 18.03 -11.88 4.02
CA SER A 167 19.33 -11.21 4.05
C SER A 167 19.27 -9.77 4.55
N GLY A 168 18.09 -9.13 4.48
CA GLY A 168 17.86 -7.75 4.89
C GLY A 168 17.87 -7.59 6.39
#